data_AF-A0A3C1S5Z7-F1
#
_entry.id   AF-A0A3C1S5Z7-F1
#
_cell.length_a   1.000
_cell.length_b   1.000
_cell.length_c   1.000
_cell.angle_alpha   90.00
_cell.angle_beta   90.00
_cell.angle_gamma   90.00
#
_symmetry.space_group_name_H-M   'P 1'
#
loop_
_entity.id
_entity.type
_entity.pdbx_description
1 polymer ?
#
loop_
_entity_poly.entity_id
_entity_poly.type
_entity_poly.pdbx_seq_one_letter_code
_entity_poly.pdbx_strand_id
1 'polypeptide(L)'
;RFWNDYAQSDPSTPFLSGHFLYATGNFTEMMMALAVSDMPITEQKGGLGIVFHKEIRDAAESEEKIPIMVSRSIFQSDDRYRYEGHEKFDKFVEGEFLVNTAYGCQFLLSNPTSSRRKFTAMLQIPEGAIPINNGFYSKGIPITLEPYGNKISEYYFYFPDTGNFKQYPAQIAKDEKFIASGSELALNVVAQLSKIDKGAWNYVSQNGSDKDVSDFLNTHNLNRIDLAKIAFRMKDKKFFKQIIAILENRGYFSSLLWSYSIYHNDPASISEYLKHSEYANRCGMYIDTPLLHLDPVERKAYQHLEYKPLVNARAHQLGRGRKILNDRLYEQYHKFMEYLSYRPASDDADMTAICYYLLLQDRVSESLTFFRQIDKIKLQTQMQYD
;
A
#
# COMPACT_ATOMS: atom_id res chain seq x y z
N ARG A 1 8.89 22.38 40.80
CA ARG A 1 7.81 21.63 41.48
C ARG A 1 8.39 20.84 42.65
N PHE A 2 9.26 19.86 42.43
CA PHE A 2 9.96 19.14 43.50
C PHE A 2 10.57 20.04 44.59
N TRP A 3 11.37 21.05 44.19
CA TRP A 3 11.99 21.99 45.13
C TRP A 3 10.98 22.84 45.92
N ASN A 4 9.80 23.12 45.35
CA ASN A 4 8.74 23.81 46.08
C ASN A 4 8.11 22.88 47.12
N ASP A 5 7.93 21.60 46.79
CA ASP A 5 7.43 20.61 47.75
C ASP A 5 8.41 20.45 48.91
N TYR A 6 9.72 20.39 48.62
CA TYR A 6 10.76 20.30 49.65
C TYR A 6 10.81 21.56 50.53
N ALA A 7 10.67 22.74 49.95
CA ALA A 7 10.61 23.99 50.72
C ALA A 7 9.37 24.09 51.62
N GLN A 8 8.29 23.41 51.28
CA GLN A 8 7.04 23.38 52.04
C GLN A 8 6.92 22.18 52.98
N SER A 9 7.84 21.21 52.91
CA SER A 9 7.79 20.02 53.75
C SER A 9 8.15 20.31 55.20
N ASP A 10 7.50 19.59 56.11
CA ASP A 10 7.84 19.61 57.53
C ASP A 10 9.16 18.86 57.77
N PRO A 11 10.23 19.51 58.26
CA PRO A 11 11.52 18.88 58.53
C PRO A 11 11.47 17.72 59.52
N SER A 12 10.38 17.58 60.28
CA SER A 12 10.19 16.50 61.26
C SER A 12 9.58 15.21 60.69
N THR A 13 9.20 15.22 59.40
CA THR A 13 8.59 14.06 58.74
C THR A 13 9.39 13.62 57.50
N PRO A 14 9.38 12.32 57.14
CA PRO A 14 10.06 11.86 55.94
C PRO A 14 9.55 12.58 54.68
N PHE A 15 10.47 13.11 53.88
CA PHE A 15 10.14 13.82 52.65
C PHE A 15 10.09 12.87 51.45
N LEU A 16 8.92 12.80 50.82
CA LEU A 16 8.75 12.11 49.54
C LEU A 16 7.86 12.95 48.63
N SER A 17 8.35 13.26 47.43
CA SER A 17 7.57 13.99 46.42
C SER A 17 7.50 13.19 45.13
N GLY A 18 6.27 13.02 44.59
CA GLY A 18 6.05 12.45 43.25
C GLY A 18 6.63 13.31 42.12
N HIS A 19 7.07 14.54 42.41
CA HIS A 19 7.70 15.42 41.45
C HIS A 19 9.22 15.20 41.30
N PHE A 20 9.84 14.27 42.03
CA PHE A 20 11.28 14.01 41.94
C PHE A 20 11.76 13.66 40.52
N LEU A 21 10.88 13.03 39.72
CA LEU A 21 11.06 12.75 38.30
C LEU A 21 11.39 13.98 37.45
N TYR A 22 11.01 15.17 37.92
CA TYR A 22 11.27 16.43 37.22
C TYR A 22 12.59 17.09 37.63
N ALA A 23 13.27 16.61 38.68
CA ALA A 23 14.56 17.14 39.15
C ALA A 23 15.74 16.50 38.37
N THR A 24 15.72 16.62 37.05
CA THR A 24 16.64 15.94 36.11
C THR A 24 17.47 16.89 35.26
N GLY A 25 17.54 18.18 35.60
CA GLY A 25 18.22 19.20 34.81
C GLY A 25 19.74 19.03 34.75
N ASN A 26 20.36 18.44 35.78
CA ASN A 26 21.75 18.00 35.76
C ASN A 26 22.03 16.96 36.87
N PHE A 27 23.21 16.34 36.82
CA PHE A 27 23.63 15.34 37.80
C PHE A 27 23.56 15.84 39.25
N THR A 28 24.03 17.05 39.52
CA THR A 28 24.01 17.63 40.87
C THR A 28 22.59 17.80 41.39
N GLU A 29 21.67 18.26 40.54
CA GLU A 29 20.25 18.38 40.87
C GLU A 29 19.63 17.02 41.20
N MET A 30 19.92 16.01 40.36
CA MET A 30 19.44 14.63 40.60
C MET A 30 19.97 14.08 41.92
N MET A 31 21.27 14.24 42.19
CA MET A 31 21.88 13.76 43.45
C MET A 31 21.32 14.49 44.66
N MET A 32 21.10 15.80 44.56
CA MET A 32 20.53 16.59 45.66
C MET A 32 19.06 16.21 45.90
N ALA A 33 18.28 15.99 44.83
CA ALA A 33 16.89 15.53 44.95
C ALA A 33 16.80 14.14 45.58
N LEU A 34 17.72 13.23 45.25
CA LEU A 34 17.80 11.93 45.89
C LEU A 34 18.25 12.01 47.34
N ALA A 35 19.23 12.86 47.66
CA ALA A 35 19.76 13.00 49.01
C ALA A 35 18.75 13.54 50.02
N VAL A 36 17.81 14.39 49.56
CA VAL A 36 16.75 14.94 50.41
C VAL A 36 15.48 14.11 50.42
N SER A 37 15.36 13.11 49.53
CA SER A 37 14.19 12.23 49.47
C SER A 37 14.39 11.03 50.39
N ASP A 38 13.48 10.82 51.33
CA ASP A 38 13.47 9.67 52.24
C ASP A 38 12.88 8.42 51.56
N MET A 39 13.42 8.05 50.40
CA MET A 39 13.00 6.84 49.68
C MET A 39 13.45 5.59 50.46
N PRO A 40 12.58 4.58 50.64
CA PRO A 40 12.97 3.33 51.29
C PRO A 40 13.98 2.57 50.43
N ILE A 41 15.25 2.62 50.79
CA ILE A 41 16.31 1.86 50.13
C ILE A 41 16.22 0.41 50.60
N THR A 42 15.84 -0.48 49.69
CA THR A 42 15.94 -1.93 49.90
C THR A 42 17.10 -2.46 49.08
N GLU A 43 17.98 -3.25 49.70
CA GLU A 43 19.05 -3.93 48.97
C GLU A 43 18.43 -4.96 48.02
N GLN A 44 18.45 -4.68 46.72
CA GLN A 44 18.21 -5.67 45.69
C GLN A 44 19.53 -6.05 44.99
N LYS A 45 19.71 -7.35 44.77
CA LYS A 45 20.82 -7.89 43.96
C LYS A 45 20.61 -7.47 42.50
N GLY A 46 21.16 -6.33 42.08
CA GLY A 46 20.97 -5.84 40.70
C GLY A 46 21.64 -4.54 40.28
N GLY A 47 22.35 -3.83 41.19
CA GLY A 47 22.98 -2.55 40.89
C GLY A 47 22.19 -1.34 41.43
N LEU A 48 22.74 -0.13 41.25
CA LEU A 48 22.13 1.12 41.70
C LEU A 48 21.11 1.60 40.65
N GLY A 49 19.82 1.55 40.96
CA GLY A 49 18.76 2.03 40.09
C GLY A 49 17.45 2.30 40.84
N ILE A 50 16.63 3.22 40.33
CA ILE A 50 15.30 3.50 40.85
C ILE A 50 14.30 2.68 40.03
N VAL A 51 13.57 1.79 40.70
CA VAL A 51 12.55 0.95 40.06
C VAL A 51 11.19 1.61 40.23
N PHE A 52 10.57 1.98 39.11
CA PHE A 52 9.19 2.43 39.10
C PHE A 52 8.28 1.21 38.93
N HIS A 53 7.44 0.96 39.93
CA HIS A 53 6.35 -0.01 39.81
C HIS A 53 5.11 0.71 39.27
N LYS A 54 4.38 0.07 38.36
CA LYS A 54 3.06 0.52 37.93
C LYS A 54 2.09 -0.62 38.22
N GLU A 55 1.10 -0.34 39.04
CA GLU A 55 0.07 -1.30 39.43
C GLU A 55 -1.28 -0.87 38.87
N ILE A 56 -2.13 -1.85 38.52
CA ILE A 56 -3.53 -1.63 38.18
C ILE A 56 -4.33 -1.96 39.45
N ARG A 57 -5.09 -0.99 39.95
CA ARG A 57 -5.92 -1.14 41.16
C ARG A 57 -7.40 -1.06 40.80
N ASP A 58 -8.24 -1.56 41.69
CA ASP A 58 -9.68 -1.45 41.58
C ASP A 58 -10.10 0.03 41.61
N ALA A 59 -10.99 0.39 40.68
CA ALA A 59 -11.59 1.71 40.61
C ALA A 59 -13.05 1.63 41.07
N ALA A 60 -13.49 2.61 41.86
CA ALA A 60 -14.89 2.71 42.24
C ALA A 60 -15.78 2.93 40.99
N GLU A 61 -16.95 2.31 40.97
CA GLU A 61 -17.95 2.55 39.93
C GLU A 61 -18.46 4.00 40.01
N SER A 62 -18.64 4.62 38.86
CA SER A 62 -19.24 5.95 38.77
C SER A 62 -20.74 5.89 39.05
N GLU A 63 -21.19 6.80 39.91
CA GLU A 63 -22.63 7.03 40.13
C GLU A 63 -23.32 7.60 38.86
N GLU A 64 -22.58 8.31 38.01
CA GLU A 64 -23.06 8.81 36.72
C GLU A 64 -23.12 7.65 35.71
N LYS A 65 -24.34 7.23 35.33
CA LYS A 65 -24.55 6.28 34.23
C LYS A 65 -24.40 6.98 32.89
N ILE A 66 -23.22 6.85 32.30
CA ILE A 66 -22.89 7.44 31.01
C ILE A 66 -23.19 6.42 29.90
N PRO A 67 -24.16 6.68 29.00
CA PRO A 67 -24.44 5.78 27.91
C PRO A 67 -23.34 5.89 26.84
N ILE A 68 -22.36 4.99 26.90
CA ILE A 68 -21.30 4.82 25.90
C ILE A 68 -21.35 3.38 25.38
N MET A 69 -21.04 3.22 24.09
CA MET A 69 -20.96 1.91 23.47
C MET A 69 -19.50 1.53 23.28
N VAL A 70 -19.15 0.35 23.80
CA VAL A 70 -17.82 -0.25 23.67
C VAL A 70 -17.93 -1.46 22.76
N SER A 71 -17.14 -1.50 21.68
CA SER A 71 -17.07 -2.65 20.79
C SER A 71 -15.62 -3.03 20.52
N ARG A 72 -15.40 -4.32 20.27
CA ARG A 72 -14.09 -4.90 19.99
C ARG A 72 -14.24 -5.99 18.94
N SER A 73 -13.38 -5.95 17.93
CA SER A 73 -13.32 -6.96 16.89
C SER A 73 -11.87 -7.28 16.54
N ILE A 74 -11.54 -8.56 16.36
CA ILE A 74 -10.19 -8.99 15.99
C ILE A 74 -10.18 -9.42 14.53
N PHE A 75 -9.16 -9.05 13.78
CA PHE A 75 -8.95 -9.43 12.38
C PHE A 75 -7.53 -9.95 12.18
N GLN A 76 -7.32 -10.77 11.15
CA GLN A 76 -5.98 -11.18 10.75
C GLN A 76 -5.34 -10.05 9.93
N SER A 77 -4.09 -9.66 10.26
CA SER A 77 -3.49 -8.42 9.74
C SER A 77 -3.23 -8.44 8.22
N ASP A 78 -2.93 -9.61 7.65
CA ASP A 78 -2.72 -9.84 6.21
C ASP A 78 -4.00 -10.27 5.47
N ASP A 79 -5.12 -10.47 6.17
CA ASP A 79 -6.41 -10.88 5.61
C ASP A 79 -7.58 -10.14 6.28
N ARG A 80 -7.48 -8.80 6.29
CA ARG A 80 -8.42 -7.93 7.01
C ARG A 80 -9.79 -7.80 6.35
N TYR A 81 -9.89 -7.98 5.03
CA TYR A 81 -11.08 -7.59 4.29
C TYR A 81 -11.67 -8.75 3.50
N ARG A 82 -13.01 -8.81 3.52
CA ARG A 82 -13.80 -9.65 2.61
C ARG A 82 -14.60 -8.76 1.69
N TYR A 83 -14.96 -9.30 0.53
CA TYR A 83 -15.68 -8.56 -0.49
C TYR A 83 -16.91 -9.35 -0.91
N GLU A 84 -18.06 -8.68 -0.96
CA GLU A 84 -19.28 -9.20 -1.54
C GLU A 84 -19.66 -8.25 -2.70
N GLY A 85 -19.48 -8.73 -3.93
CA GLY A 85 -19.57 -7.88 -5.11
C GLY A 85 -18.56 -6.71 -5.07
N HIS A 86 -19.08 -5.49 -5.14
CA HIS A 86 -18.28 -4.26 -5.12
C HIS A 86 -18.09 -3.68 -3.71
N GLU A 87 -18.72 -4.27 -2.70
CA GLU A 87 -18.65 -3.78 -1.33
C GLU A 87 -17.51 -4.44 -0.56
N LYS A 88 -16.92 -3.67 0.35
CA LYS A 88 -15.78 -4.05 1.17
C LYS A 88 -16.22 -4.12 2.62
N PHE A 89 -15.97 -5.25 3.26
CA PHE A 89 -16.30 -5.48 4.67
C PHE A 89 -15.05 -5.89 5.44
N ASP A 90 -14.98 -5.54 6.73
CA ASP A 90 -13.99 -6.14 7.62
C ASP A 90 -14.29 -7.64 7.79
N LYS A 91 -13.22 -8.43 7.78
CA LYS A 91 -13.20 -9.87 8.00
C LYS A 91 -12.69 -10.12 9.42
N PHE A 92 -13.60 -10.15 10.36
CA PHE A 92 -13.26 -10.46 11.75
C PHE A 92 -13.14 -11.96 11.98
N VAL A 93 -12.28 -12.33 12.92
CA VAL A 93 -12.07 -13.72 13.33
C VAL A 93 -13.11 -14.07 14.39
N GLU A 94 -13.98 -15.03 14.08
CA GLU A 94 -15.04 -15.51 14.99
C GLU A 94 -14.74 -16.87 15.63
N GLY A 95 -13.65 -17.52 15.24
CA GLY A 95 -13.31 -18.88 15.65
C GLY A 95 -11.89 -19.02 16.19
N GLU A 96 -11.16 -19.98 15.63
CA GLU A 96 -9.79 -20.28 16.04
C GLU A 96 -8.79 -19.25 15.52
N PHE A 97 -7.71 -19.08 16.28
CA PHE A 97 -6.56 -18.26 15.97
C PHE A 97 -5.37 -19.17 15.67
N LEU A 98 -4.45 -18.71 14.83
CA LEU A 98 -3.22 -19.41 14.49
C LEU A 98 -2.05 -18.86 15.31
N VAL A 99 -1.16 -19.75 15.74
CA VAL A 99 0.16 -19.35 16.24
C VAL A 99 0.97 -18.65 15.14
N ASN A 100 1.91 -17.80 15.55
CA ASN A 100 2.84 -17.08 14.66
C ASN A 100 2.15 -16.27 13.55
N THR A 101 0.88 -15.93 13.75
CA THR A 101 0.08 -15.13 12.83
C THR A 101 -0.21 -13.77 13.46
N ALA A 102 0.03 -12.70 12.71
CA ALA A 102 -0.20 -11.35 13.19
C ALA A 102 -1.68 -11.00 13.13
N TYR A 103 -2.24 -10.61 14.28
CA TYR A 103 -3.62 -10.16 14.45
C TYR A 103 -3.68 -8.68 14.81
N GLY A 104 -4.74 -8.01 14.36
CA GLY A 104 -5.12 -6.67 14.79
C GLY A 104 -6.40 -6.72 15.59
N CYS A 105 -6.46 -5.97 16.69
CA CYS A 105 -7.69 -5.77 17.45
C CYS A 105 -8.17 -4.33 17.26
N GLN A 106 -9.36 -4.18 16.70
CA GLN A 106 -10.07 -2.93 16.57
C GLN A 106 -10.90 -2.69 17.83
N PHE A 107 -10.63 -1.59 18.51
CA PHE A 107 -11.40 -1.08 19.63
C PHE A 107 -12.18 0.15 19.19
N LEU A 108 -13.50 0.12 19.37
CA LEU A 108 -14.43 1.19 19.03
C LEU A 108 -15.12 1.69 20.29
N LEU A 109 -15.05 3.01 20.51
CA LEU A 109 -15.82 3.70 21.53
C LEU A 109 -16.74 4.72 20.86
N SER A 110 -18.04 4.64 21.13
CA SER A 110 -19.05 5.53 20.54
C SER A 110 -19.84 6.27 21.61
N ASN A 111 -20.04 7.57 21.39
CA ASN A 111 -20.86 8.45 22.20
C ASN A 111 -22.20 8.71 21.49
N PRO A 112 -23.30 8.07 21.87
CA PRO A 112 -24.62 8.30 21.30
C PRO A 112 -25.30 9.59 21.81
N THR A 113 -24.65 10.39 22.65
CA THR A 113 -25.25 11.57 23.28
C THR A 113 -24.82 12.88 22.64
N SER A 114 -25.57 13.95 22.89
CA SER A 114 -25.28 15.31 22.42
C SER A 114 -24.18 16.05 23.20
N SER A 115 -23.62 15.43 24.24
CA SER A 115 -22.58 16.04 25.08
C SER A 115 -21.19 15.56 24.72
N ARG A 116 -20.23 16.46 24.66
CA ARG A 116 -18.81 16.13 24.53
C ARG A 116 -18.31 15.46 25.81
N ARG A 117 -17.57 14.35 25.68
CA ARG A 117 -17.09 13.57 26.82
C ARG A 117 -15.60 13.24 26.70
N LYS A 118 -14.91 13.20 27.83
CA LYS A 118 -13.50 12.80 27.94
C LYS A 118 -13.42 11.57 28.84
N PHE A 119 -12.64 10.59 28.40
CA PHE A 119 -12.44 9.32 29.08
C PHE A 119 -10.98 8.92 29.04
N THR A 120 -10.61 7.95 29.86
CA THR A 120 -9.41 7.14 29.68
C THR A 120 -9.85 5.71 29.40
N ALA A 121 -9.41 5.13 28.29
CA ALA A 121 -9.63 3.73 27.99
C ALA A 121 -8.36 2.94 28.33
N MET A 122 -8.50 1.92 29.17
CA MET A 122 -7.44 0.96 29.48
C MET A 122 -7.57 -0.22 28.53
N LEU A 123 -6.56 -0.42 27.68
CA LEU A 123 -6.50 -1.47 26.68
C LEU A 123 -5.41 -2.49 27.06
N GLN A 124 -5.65 -3.75 26.74
CA GLN A 124 -4.70 -4.83 26.96
C GLN A 124 -4.75 -5.81 25.78
N ILE A 125 -3.59 -6.33 25.38
CA ILE A 125 -3.53 -7.47 24.46
C ILE A 125 -3.98 -8.74 25.19
N PRO A 126 -4.39 -9.79 24.46
CA PRO A 126 -4.68 -11.08 25.08
C PRO A 126 -3.54 -11.62 25.92
N GLU A 127 -3.88 -12.40 26.95
CA GLU A 127 -2.90 -13.16 27.72
C GLU A 127 -2.06 -14.06 26.81
N GLY A 128 -0.78 -14.21 27.12
CA GLY A 128 0.16 -15.03 26.33
C GLY A 128 0.52 -14.46 24.95
N ALA A 129 -0.14 -13.41 24.47
CA ALA A 129 0.20 -12.76 23.22
C ALA A 129 1.41 -11.82 23.36
N ILE A 130 2.13 -11.61 22.27
CA ILE A 130 3.27 -10.70 22.19
C ILE A 130 2.90 -9.51 21.30
N PRO A 131 3.10 -8.26 21.77
CA PRO A 131 2.76 -7.07 20.98
C PRO A 131 3.72 -6.89 19.80
N ILE A 132 3.18 -6.41 18.69
CA ILE A 132 3.94 -6.06 17.48
C ILE A 132 3.58 -4.65 17.01
N ASN A 133 4.26 -4.16 15.98
CA ASN A 133 4.02 -2.83 15.41
C ASN A 133 4.10 -1.70 16.45
N ASN A 134 5.17 -1.71 17.26
CA ASN A 134 5.36 -0.80 18.40
C ASN A 134 4.19 -0.81 19.40
N GLY A 135 3.64 -2.01 19.62
CA GLY A 135 2.51 -2.26 20.50
C GLY A 135 2.84 -2.20 21.99
N PHE A 136 1.88 -2.62 22.82
CA PHE A 136 1.97 -2.60 24.27
C PHE A 136 1.30 -3.83 24.86
N TYR A 137 1.71 -4.24 26.06
CA TYR A 137 0.97 -5.25 26.82
C TYR A 137 -0.30 -4.66 27.41
N SER A 138 -0.18 -3.52 28.09
CA SER A 138 -1.30 -2.75 28.63
C SER A 138 -1.03 -1.24 28.49
N LYS A 139 -2.06 -0.47 28.13
CA LYS A 139 -1.94 0.97 27.92
C LYS A 139 -3.25 1.70 28.21
N GLY A 140 -3.15 2.75 29.02
CA GLY A 140 -4.21 3.75 29.17
C GLY A 140 -4.09 4.79 28.08
N ILE A 141 -5.17 5.01 27.33
CA ILE A 141 -5.24 6.04 26.28
C ILE A 141 -6.31 7.08 26.65
N PRO A 142 -5.98 8.39 26.67
CA PRO A 142 -6.99 9.42 26.81
C PRO A 142 -7.80 9.51 25.52
N ILE A 143 -9.12 9.51 25.63
CA ILE A 143 -10.06 9.60 24.52
C ILE A 143 -10.99 10.79 24.74
N THR A 144 -11.14 11.62 23.71
CA THR A 144 -12.19 12.64 23.65
C THR A 144 -13.20 12.25 22.59
N LEU A 145 -14.47 12.19 22.95
CA LEU A 145 -15.58 11.94 22.06
C LEU A 145 -16.45 13.17 21.93
N GLU A 146 -16.65 13.60 20.68
CA GLU A 146 -17.59 14.65 20.35
C GLU A 146 -19.04 14.13 20.42
N PRO A 147 -20.04 15.03 20.44
CA PRO A 147 -21.45 14.66 20.34
C PRO A 147 -21.72 13.73 19.15
N TYR A 148 -22.42 12.61 19.39
CA TYR A 148 -22.70 11.58 18.36
C TYR A 148 -21.45 11.00 17.66
N GLY A 149 -20.26 11.19 18.25
CA GLY A 149 -18.98 10.82 17.67
C GLY A 149 -18.53 9.42 18.08
N ASN A 150 -17.60 8.87 17.29
CA ASN A 150 -16.92 7.62 17.60
C ASN A 150 -15.40 7.78 17.52
N LYS A 151 -14.68 6.87 18.18
CA LYS A 151 -13.23 6.76 18.11
C LYS A 151 -12.86 5.29 17.92
N ILE A 152 -12.07 5.04 16.88
CA ILE A 152 -11.45 3.75 16.61
C ILE A 152 -9.99 3.81 17.03
N SER A 153 -9.51 2.78 17.70
CA SER A 153 -8.10 2.54 18.01
C SER A 153 -7.76 1.09 17.66
N GLU A 154 -6.60 0.88 17.05
CA GLU A 154 -6.14 -0.46 16.65
C GLU A 154 -4.79 -0.74 17.30
N TYR A 155 -4.60 -1.99 17.72
CA TYR A 155 -3.32 -2.50 18.21
C TYR A 155 -3.11 -3.94 17.74
N TYR A 156 -1.85 -4.37 17.68
CA TYR A 156 -1.46 -5.59 16.99
C TYR A 156 -0.66 -6.52 17.90
N PHE A 157 -0.87 -7.82 17.73
CA PHE A 157 -0.20 -8.87 18.49
C PHE A 157 -0.14 -10.18 17.70
N TYR A 158 0.64 -11.15 18.17
CA TYR A 158 0.56 -12.55 17.74
C TYR A 158 0.65 -13.48 18.95
N PHE A 159 0.25 -14.74 18.76
CA PHE A 159 0.43 -15.79 19.76
C PHE A 159 1.65 -16.65 19.42
N PRO A 160 2.63 -16.79 20.33
CA PRO A 160 3.77 -17.68 20.11
C PRO A 160 3.40 -19.16 20.29
N ASP A 161 2.45 -19.46 21.17
CA ASP A 161 2.09 -20.81 21.59
C ASP A 161 0.60 -21.10 21.40
N THR A 162 0.26 -22.39 21.25
CA THR A 162 -1.13 -22.86 21.21
C THR A 162 -1.75 -22.88 22.60
N GLY A 163 -3.05 -22.63 22.70
CA GLY A 163 -3.75 -22.69 23.99
C GLY A 163 -5.08 -21.94 23.99
N ASN A 164 -5.73 -21.94 25.14
CA ASN A 164 -6.91 -21.13 25.39
C ASN A 164 -6.50 -19.91 26.20
N PHE A 165 -6.57 -18.74 25.59
CA PHE A 165 -6.19 -17.47 26.19
C PHE A 165 -7.42 -16.63 26.47
N LYS A 166 -7.27 -15.67 27.37
CA LYS A 166 -8.31 -14.68 27.65
C LYS A 166 -7.86 -13.31 27.22
N GLN A 167 -8.81 -12.52 26.75
CA GLN A 167 -8.61 -11.09 26.57
C GLN A 167 -9.46 -10.34 27.59
N TYR A 168 -8.77 -9.65 28.49
CA TYR A 168 -9.41 -8.74 29.41
C TYR A 168 -10.14 -7.63 28.65
N PRO A 169 -11.40 -7.33 29.02
CA PRO A 169 -12.17 -6.33 28.32
C PRO A 169 -11.58 -4.93 28.54
N ALA A 170 -11.70 -4.09 27.52
CA ALA A 170 -11.35 -2.68 27.63
C ALA A 170 -12.18 -2.01 28.72
N GLN A 171 -11.51 -1.31 29.64
CA GLN A 171 -12.14 -0.59 30.74
C GLN A 171 -12.16 0.90 30.43
N ILE A 172 -13.30 1.55 30.60
CA ILE A 172 -13.46 2.99 30.37
C ILE A 172 -13.65 3.68 31.71
N ALA A 173 -12.82 4.69 31.96
CA ALA A 173 -12.86 5.48 33.18
C ALA A 173 -13.00 6.98 32.87
N LYS A 174 -13.61 7.72 33.79
CA LYS A 174 -13.68 9.19 33.82
C LYS A 174 -13.44 9.64 35.25
N ASP A 175 -12.57 10.62 35.43
CA ASP A 175 -12.23 11.18 36.76
C ASP A 175 -11.87 10.07 37.78
N GLU A 176 -11.05 9.11 37.33
CA GLU A 176 -10.59 7.92 38.10
C GLU A 176 -11.70 6.93 38.53
N LYS A 177 -12.94 7.12 38.05
CA LYS A 177 -14.05 6.20 38.29
C LYS A 177 -14.36 5.35 37.07
N PHE A 178 -14.69 4.09 37.30
CA PHE A 178 -15.10 3.15 36.27
C PHE A 178 -16.48 3.52 35.69
N ILE A 179 -16.62 3.48 34.37
CA ILE A 179 -17.83 3.86 33.63
C ILE A 179 -18.44 2.67 32.90
N ALA A 180 -17.64 1.96 32.10
CA ALA A 180 -18.11 0.88 31.26
C ALA A 180 -16.98 -0.07 30.90
N SER A 181 -17.33 -1.31 30.60
CA SER A 181 -16.42 -2.34 30.13
C SER A 181 -16.93 -2.96 28.84
N GLY A 182 -16.03 -3.45 27.99
CA GLY A 182 -16.38 -4.40 26.95
C GLY A 182 -16.69 -5.80 27.49
N SER A 183 -16.92 -6.75 26.60
CA SER A 183 -17.04 -8.18 26.93
C SER A 183 -15.69 -8.88 26.98
N GLU A 184 -15.55 -9.80 27.94
CA GLU A 184 -14.43 -10.76 27.99
C GLU A 184 -14.50 -11.68 26.76
N LEU A 185 -13.34 -12.12 26.27
CA LEU A 185 -13.27 -13.05 25.15
C LEU A 185 -12.27 -14.16 25.42
N ALA A 186 -12.73 -15.40 25.22
CA ALA A 186 -11.88 -16.57 25.13
C ALA A 186 -11.36 -16.73 23.70
N LEU A 187 -10.07 -17.01 23.58
CA LEU A 187 -9.34 -17.09 22.32
C LEU A 187 -8.69 -18.47 22.23
N ASN A 188 -9.22 -19.33 21.36
CA ASN A 188 -8.64 -20.64 21.10
C ASN A 188 -7.58 -20.54 20.01
N VAL A 189 -6.31 -20.74 20.37
CA VAL A 189 -5.16 -20.64 19.48
C VAL A 189 -4.62 -22.03 19.17
N VAL A 190 -4.53 -22.35 17.89
CA VAL A 190 -4.16 -23.66 17.36
C VAL A 190 -2.99 -23.55 16.38
N ALA A 191 -2.30 -24.67 16.16
CA ALA A 191 -1.23 -24.73 15.14
C ALA A 191 -1.81 -24.79 13.71
N GLN A 192 -3.01 -25.35 13.56
CA GLN A 192 -3.71 -25.48 12.29
C GLN A 192 -5.21 -25.33 12.53
N LEU A 193 -5.88 -24.52 11.70
CA LEU A 193 -7.33 -24.33 11.78
C LEU A 193 -8.08 -25.64 11.51
N SER A 194 -9.07 -25.94 12.36
CA SER A 194 -10.00 -27.06 12.18
C SER A 194 -10.98 -26.83 11.03
N LYS A 195 -11.33 -25.56 10.78
CA LYS A 195 -12.16 -25.13 9.65
C LYS A 195 -11.34 -24.25 8.72
N ILE A 196 -10.97 -24.81 7.58
CA ILE A 196 -10.25 -24.08 6.53
C ILE A 196 -11.27 -23.52 5.55
N ASP A 197 -11.18 -22.22 5.26
CA ASP A 197 -11.95 -21.59 4.19
C ASP A 197 -11.47 -22.08 2.82
N LYS A 198 -12.17 -23.10 2.30
CA LYS A 198 -11.85 -23.69 1.00
C LYS A 198 -12.17 -22.77 -0.18
N GLY A 199 -12.94 -21.70 0.04
CA GLY A 199 -13.25 -20.70 -0.97
C GLY A 199 -12.18 -19.61 -1.08
N ALA A 200 -11.29 -19.46 -0.10
CA ALA A 200 -10.26 -18.43 -0.13
C ALA A 200 -9.20 -18.70 -1.20
N TRP A 201 -8.70 -17.64 -1.86
CA TRP A 201 -7.66 -17.76 -2.88
C TRP A 201 -6.40 -18.47 -2.38
N ASN A 202 -6.02 -18.24 -1.12
CA ASN A 202 -4.90 -18.93 -0.48
C ASN A 202 -5.08 -20.45 -0.50
N TYR A 203 -6.30 -20.94 -0.25
CA TYR A 203 -6.59 -22.37 -0.32
C TYR A 203 -6.67 -22.87 -1.77
N VAL A 204 -7.47 -22.19 -2.60
CA VAL A 204 -7.73 -22.60 -4.00
C VAL A 204 -6.43 -22.65 -4.81
N SER A 205 -5.56 -21.64 -4.68
CA SER A 205 -4.28 -21.60 -5.43
C SER A 205 -3.35 -22.76 -5.10
N GLN A 206 -3.28 -23.16 -3.83
CA GLN A 206 -2.35 -24.18 -3.36
C GLN A 206 -2.93 -25.60 -3.44
N ASN A 207 -4.21 -25.77 -3.09
CA ASN A 207 -4.82 -27.09 -2.89
C ASN A 207 -5.94 -27.40 -3.90
N GLY A 208 -6.45 -26.38 -4.61
CA GLY A 208 -7.50 -26.57 -5.61
C GLY A 208 -7.02 -27.36 -6.83
N SER A 209 -7.96 -27.97 -7.54
CA SER A 209 -7.72 -28.50 -8.87
C SER A 209 -7.51 -27.36 -9.87
N ASP A 210 -6.97 -27.69 -11.05
CA ASP A 210 -6.81 -26.72 -12.14
C ASP A 210 -8.14 -26.09 -12.58
N LYS A 211 -9.24 -26.85 -12.45
CA LYS A 211 -10.59 -26.36 -12.69
C LYS A 211 -10.97 -25.32 -11.63
N ASP A 212 -10.74 -25.61 -10.35
CA ASP A 212 -11.09 -24.70 -9.25
C ASP A 212 -10.34 -23.37 -9.38
N VAL A 213 -9.05 -23.42 -9.74
CA VAL A 213 -8.26 -22.21 -10.00
C VAL A 213 -8.85 -21.42 -11.18
N SER A 214 -9.15 -22.10 -12.30
CA SER A 214 -9.70 -21.45 -13.48
C SER A 214 -11.07 -20.81 -13.22
N ASP A 215 -11.96 -21.52 -12.52
CA ASP A 215 -13.28 -21.00 -12.13
C ASP A 215 -13.14 -19.78 -11.22
N PHE A 216 -12.21 -19.83 -10.25
CA PHE A 216 -11.92 -18.72 -9.37
C PHE A 216 -11.44 -17.49 -10.15
N LEU A 217 -10.49 -17.68 -11.07
CA LEU A 217 -9.97 -16.61 -11.93
C LEU A 217 -10.99 -16.07 -12.93
N ASN A 218 -12.09 -16.76 -13.22
CA ASN A 218 -13.16 -16.24 -14.08
C ASN A 218 -14.18 -15.41 -13.30
N THR A 219 -14.37 -15.68 -12.01
CA THR A 219 -15.47 -15.13 -11.21
C THR A 219 -15.03 -14.04 -10.23
N HIS A 220 -13.76 -14.06 -9.79
CA HIS A 220 -13.26 -13.13 -8.77
C HIS A 220 -12.51 -11.95 -9.37
N ASN A 221 -12.29 -10.90 -8.58
CA ASN A 221 -11.52 -9.73 -9.03
C ASN A 221 -10.01 -10.03 -8.99
N LEU A 222 -9.39 -10.08 -10.17
CA LEU A 222 -7.97 -10.40 -10.34
C LEU A 222 -7.02 -9.40 -9.67
N ASN A 223 -7.43 -8.13 -9.52
CA ASN A 223 -6.64 -7.11 -8.83
C ASN A 223 -6.52 -7.33 -7.32
N ARG A 224 -7.27 -8.28 -6.75
CA ARG A 224 -7.34 -8.54 -5.30
C ARG A 224 -6.63 -9.83 -4.91
N ILE A 225 -5.99 -10.52 -5.85
CA ILE A 225 -5.36 -11.80 -5.60
C ILE A 225 -3.91 -11.82 -6.07
N ASP A 226 -3.09 -12.58 -5.37
CA ASP A 226 -1.70 -12.81 -5.75
C ASP A 226 -1.59 -13.98 -6.70
N LEU A 227 -1.41 -13.70 -8.00
CA LEU A 227 -1.23 -14.70 -9.04
C LEU A 227 0.10 -15.47 -8.93
N ALA A 228 1.10 -14.96 -8.21
CA ALA A 228 2.37 -15.67 -8.03
C ALA A 228 2.17 -17.03 -7.34
N LYS A 229 1.13 -17.16 -6.51
CA LYS A 229 0.75 -18.39 -5.83
C LYS A 229 0.45 -19.57 -6.76
N ILE A 230 0.13 -19.34 -8.03
CA ILE A 230 -0.10 -20.40 -9.01
C ILE A 230 1.05 -20.56 -10.01
N ALA A 231 2.14 -19.81 -9.88
CA ALA A 231 3.25 -19.83 -10.84
C ALA A 231 3.84 -21.24 -11.02
N PHE A 232 3.90 -22.04 -9.96
CA PHE A 232 4.41 -23.41 -10.03
C PHE A 232 3.60 -24.32 -10.97
N ARG A 233 2.29 -24.04 -11.13
CA ARG A 233 1.38 -24.78 -12.02
C ARG A 233 1.59 -24.43 -13.49
N MET A 234 2.12 -23.24 -13.78
CA MET A 234 2.36 -22.78 -15.15
C MET A 234 3.41 -23.60 -15.90
N LYS A 235 4.12 -24.54 -15.24
CA LYS A 235 4.99 -25.52 -15.92
C LYS A 235 4.22 -26.52 -16.77
N ASP A 236 2.94 -26.76 -16.50
CA ASP A 236 2.09 -27.54 -17.39
C ASP A 236 1.61 -26.69 -18.58
N LYS A 237 1.80 -27.18 -19.80
CA LYS A 237 1.52 -26.39 -21.02
C LYS A 237 0.04 -26.16 -21.23
N LYS A 238 -0.81 -27.14 -20.89
CA LYS A 238 -2.26 -27.04 -21.07
C LYS A 238 -2.83 -26.03 -20.08
N PHE A 239 -2.43 -26.12 -18.82
CA PHE A 239 -2.83 -25.18 -17.78
C PHE A 239 -2.33 -23.77 -18.08
N PHE A 240 -1.06 -23.62 -18.50
CA PHE A 240 -0.51 -22.33 -18.93
C PHE A 240 -1.40 -21.66 -19.98
N LYS A 241 -1.71 -22.35 -21.08
CA LYS A 241 -2.55 -21.79 -22.16
C LYS A 241 -3.94 -21.40 -21.67
N GLN A 242 -4.54 -22.22 -20.80
CA GLN A 242 -5.84 -21.94 -20.22
C GLN A 242 -5.83 -20.67 -19.37
N ILE A 243 -4.84 -20.52 -18.50
CA ILE A 243 -4.73 -19.35 -17.60
C ILE A 243 -4.43 -18.08 -18.38
N ILE A 244 -3.49 -18.13 -19.34
CA ILE A 244 -3.19 -16.98 -20.21
C ILE A 244 -4.45 -16.53 -20.96
N ALA A 245 -5.20 -17.44 -21.58
CA ALA A 245 -6.44 -17.09 -22.27
C ALA A 245 -7.50 -16.46 -21.34
N ILE A 246 -7.62 -16.94 -20.10
CA ILE A 246 -8.51 -16.32 -19.09
C ILE A 246 -8.07 -14.89 -18.79
N LEU A 247 -6.78 -14.69 -18.54
CA LEU A 247 -6.24 -13.40 -18.15
C LEU A 247 -6.29 -12.39 -19.32
N GLU A 248 -6.02 -12.83 -20.56
CA GLU A 248 -6.19 -12.03 -21.79
C GLU A 248 -7.64 -11.60 -21.99
N ASN A 249 -8.59 -12.53 -21.92
CA ASN A 249 -10.02 -12.23 -22.05
C ASN A 249 -10.51 -11.25 -20.97
N ARG A 250 -9.84 -11.23 -19.82
CA ARG A 250 -10.14 -10.32 -18.71
C ARG A 250 -9.30 -9.04 -18.72
N GLY A 251 -8.44 -8.84 -19.71
CA GLY A 251 -7.58 -7.67 -19.83
C GLY A 251 -6.58 -7.52 -18.68
N TYR A 252 -6.14 -8.63 -18.08
CA TYR A 252 -5.24 -8.64 -16.93
C TYR A 252 -3.88 -9.23 -17.30
N PHE A 253 -2.80 -8.50 -17.08
CA PHE A 253 -1.45 -8.96 -17.39
C PHE A 253 -0.68 -9.31 -16.11
N SER A 254 0.02 -10.44 -16.12
CA SER A 254 0.95 -10.83 -15.06
C SER A 254 2.30 -11.21 -15.66
N SER A 255 3.29 -10.33 -15.50
CA SER A 255 4.65 -10.57 -16.03
C SER A 255 5.23 -11.92 -15.58
N LEU A 256 5.01 -12.30 -14.32
CA LEU A 256 5.46 -13.59 -13.79
C LEU A 256 4.82 -14.78 -14.51
N LEU A 257 3.50 -14.78 -14.69
CA LEU A 257 2.82 -15.89 -15.37
C LEU A 257 3.13 -15.92 -16.87
N TRP A 258 3.19 -14.76 -17.52
CA TRP A 258 3.56 -14.64 -18.94
C TRP A 258 5.00 -15.04 -19.20
N SER A 259 5.91 -14.92 -18.23
CA SER A 259 7.30 -15.36 -18.41
C SER A 259 7.43 -16.86 -18.73
N TYR A 260 6.46 -17.70 -18.32
CA TYR A 260 6.39 -19.12 -18.69
C TYR A 260 6.13 -19.35 -20.19
N SER A 261 5.75 -18.31 -20.96
CA SER A 261 5.69 -18.40 -22.43
C SER A 261 7.03 -18.80 -23.04
N ILE A 262 8.15 -18.32 -22.47
CA ILE A 262 9.51 -18.69 -22.88
C ILE A 262 9.74 -20.18 -22.60
N TYR A 263 9.37 -20.65 -21.41
CA TYR A 263 9.50 -22.06 -21.03
C TYR A 263 8.73 -22.99 -21.99
N HIS A 264 7.55 -22.58 -22.44
CA HIS A 264 6.71 -23.37 -23.36
C HIS A 264 7.02 -23.19 -24.83
N ASN A 265 7.93 -22.26 -25.15
CA ASN A 265 8.22 -21.79 -26.51
C ASN A 265 6.93 -21.45 -27.28
N ASP A 266 6.11 -20.56 -26.71
CA ASP A 266 4.84 -20.11 -27.31
C ASP A 266 5.00 -18.68 -27.88
N PRO A 267 5.24 -18.52 -29.21
CA PRO A 267 5.63 -17.22 -29.78
C PRO A 267 4.62 -16.10 -29.56
N ALA A 268 3.32 -16.41 -29.57
CA ALA A 268 2.27 -15.42 -29.35
C ALA A 268 2.34 -14.85 -27.94
N SER A 269 2.38 -15.70 -26.91
CA SER A 269 2.51 -15.24 -25.52
C SER A 269 3.89 -14.64 -25.22
N ILE A 270 4.96 -15.10 -25.89
CA ILE A 270 6.30 -14.48 -25.78
C ILE A 270 6.25 -13.04 -26.27
N SER A 271 5.58 -12.78 -27.39
CA SER A 271 5.45 -11.43 -27.94
C SER A 271 4.77 -10.49 -26.95
N GLU A 272 3.67 -10.92 -26.34
CA GLU A 272 2.99 -10.14 -25.32
C GLU A 272 3.87 -9.93 -24.07
N TYR A 273 4.54 -10.99 -23.59
CA TYR A 273 5.45 -10.89 -22.46
C TYR A 273 6.58 -9.87 -22.69
N LEU A 274 7.24 -9.93 -23.85
CA LEU A 274 8.38 -9.09 -24.18
C LEU A 274 7.98 -7.61 -24.32
N LYS A 275 6.81 -7.32 -24.90
CA LYS A 275 6.27 -5.95 -25.03
C LYS A 275 6.16 -5.23 -23.68
N HIS A 276 5.79 -5.94 -22.61
CA HIS A 276 5.63 -5.39 -21.26
C HIS A 276 6.86 -5.57 -20.37
N SER A 277 7.98 -6.04 -20.92
CA SER A 277 9.21 -6.23 -20.17
C SER A 277 10.17 -5.04 -20.32
N GLU A 278 11.12 -4.90 -19.40
CA GLU A 278 12.22 -3.94 -19.53
C GLU A 278 13.06 -4.15 -20.81
N TYR A 279 12.99 -5.33 -21.42
CA TYR A 279 13.66 -5.59 -22.69
C TYR A 279 13.12 -4.71 -23.82
N ALA A 280 11.81 -4.46 -23.86
CA ALA A 280 11.19 -3.58 -24.85
C ALA A 280 11.71 -2.13 -24.75
N ASN A 281 12.07 -1.67 -23.55
CA ASN A 281 12.67 -0.35 -23.33
C ASN A 281 14.11 -0.25 -23.84
N ARG A 282 14.78 -1.39 -24.05
CA ARG A 282 16.17 -1.45 -24.54
C ARG A 282 16.30 -1.68 -26.04
N CYS A 283 15.18 -1.90 -26.73
CA CYS A 283 15.16 -2.18 -28.18
C CYS A 283 14.99 -0.92 -29.06
N GLY A 284 15.01 0.28 -28.47
CA GLY A 284 14.81 1.53 -29.21
C GLY A 284 13.34 1.87 -29.47
N MET A 285 13.10 2.76 -30.44
CA MET A 285 11.75 3.26 -30.74
C MET A 285 10.91 2.28 -31.57
N TYR A 286 11.54 1.54 -32.48
CA TYR A 286 10.85 0.65 -33.41
C TYR A 286 11.61 -0.67 -33.54
N ILE A 287 10.88 -1.79 -33.51
CA ILE A 287 11.38 -3.11 -33.89
C ILE A 287 10.20 -3.93 -34.42
N ASP A 288 10.41 -4.68 -35.49
CA ASP A 288 9.40 -5.59 -36.03
C ASP A 288 10.02 -6.96 -36.29
N THR A 289 9.77 -7.88 -35.37
CA THR A 289 10.28 -9.26 -35.41
C THR A 289 9.18 -10.23 -35.01
N PRO A 290 9.29 -11.54 -35.34
CA PRO A 290 8.27 -12.53 -34.98
C PRO A 290 7.94 -12.62 -33.49
N LEU A 291 8.88 -12.22 -32.61
CA LEU A 291 8.73 -12.29 -31.15
C LEU A 291 8.57 -10.93 -30.48
N LEU A 292 8.77 -9.82 -31.19
CA LEU A 292 8.64 -8.49 -30.60
C LEU A 292 8.33 -7.49 -31.69
N HIS A 293 7.16 -6.87 -31.55
CA HIS A 293 6.72 -5.73 -32.33
C HIS A 293 6.60 -4.53 -31.40
N LEU A 294 7.37 -3.47 -31.66
CA LEU A 294 7.28 -2.20 -30.96
C LEU A 294 6.99 -1.11 -31.98
N ASP A 295 5.82 -0.51 -31.84
CA ASP A 295 5.46 0.70 -32.54
C ASP A 295 5.53 1.90 -31.57
N PRO A 296 6.26 2.98 -31.92
CA PRO A 296 6.45 4.11 -31.01
C PRO A 296 5.19 4.97 -30.86
N VAL A 297 4.24 4.91 -31.80
CA VAL A 297 2.93 5.56 -31.69
C VAL A 297 2.04 4.78 -30.73
N GLU A 298 1.95 3.45 -30.87
CA GLU A 298 1.20 2.58 -29.95
C GLU A 298 1.71 2.72 -28.50
N ARG A 299 3.03 2.82 -28.34
CA ARG A 299 3.69 3.01 -27.04
C ARG A 299 3.61 4.45 -26.51
N LYS A 300 3.08 5.40 -27.29
CA LYS A 300 3.08 6.84 -26.99
C LYS A 300 4.48 7.43 -26.77
N ALA A 301 5.51 6.76 -27.28
CA ALA A 301 6.88 7.25 -27.25
C ALA A 301 7.09 8.35 -28.30
N TYR A 302 6.35 8.28 -29.42
CA TYR A 302 6.30 9.29 -30.47
C TYR A 302 4.85 9.66 -30.77
N GLN A 303 4.64 10.94 -31.08
CA GLN A 303 3.38 11.45 -31.60
C GLN A 303 3.71 12.49 -32.67
N HIS A 304 2.95 12.48 -33.76
CA HIS A 304 3.06 13.53 -34.77
C HIS A 304 2.35 14.79 -34.24
N LEU A 305 3.04 15.93 -34.29
CA LEU A 305 2.49 17.21 -33.86
C LEU A 305 2.20 18.10 -35.06
N GLU A 306 0.98 18.62 -35.10
CA GLU A 306 0.56 19.63 -36.06
C GLU A 306 0.79 21.05 -35.48
N TYR A 307 1.48 21.88 -36.24
CA TYR A 307 1.76 23.28 -35.98
C TYR A 307 0.94 24.16 -36.93
N LYS A 308 -0.07 24.85 -36.40
CA LYS A 308 -0.87 25.83 -37.16
C LYS A 308 -1.39 26.96 -36.26
N PRO A 309 -1.17 28.25 -36.60
CA PRO A 309 -0.24 28.74 -37.64
C PRO A 309 1.20 28.65 -37.14
N LEU A 310 2.12 28.21 -38.00
CA LEU A 310 3.56 28.39 -37.79
C LEU A 310 4.06 29.46 -38.74
N VAL A 311 4.60 30.56 -38.19
CA VAL A 311 5.21 31.63 -38.98
C VAL A 311 6.72 31.51 -38.84
N ASN A 312 7.40 31.12 -39.92
CA ASN A 312 8.86 31.12 -39.95
C ASN A 312 9.37 32.56 -40.02
N ALA A 313 10.30 32.91 -39.12
CA ALA A 313 10.89 34.23 -39.12
C ALA A 313 11.64 34.55 -40.43
N ARG A 314 12.08 33.53 -41.18
CA ARG A 314 12.81 33.65 -42.45
C ARG A 314 12.64 32.37 -43.30
N ALA A 315 12.42 32.55 -44.61
CA ALA A 315 12.31 31.45 -45.58
C ALA A 315 13.63 31.06 -46.26
N HIS A 316 14.63 31.96 -46.31
CA HIS A 316 15.89 31.73 -47.01
C HIS A 316 17.05 31.39 -46.06
N GLN A 317 17.96 30.52 -46.52
CA GLN A 317 19.14 30.11 -45.77
C GLN A 317 20.10 31.30 -45.56
N LEU A 318 20.49 31.54 -44.31
CA LEU A 318 21.52 32.51 -43.92
C LEU A 318 22.71 31.77 -43.32
N GLY A 319 23.86 31.81 -43.97
CA GLY A 319 25.08 31.13 -43.54
C GLY A 319 25.23 29.69 -44.06
N ARG A 320 26.19 28.94 -43.49
CA ARG A 320 26.62 27.63 -44.02
C ARG A 320 25.58 26.52 -43.92
N GLY A 321 24.57 26.64 -43.05
CA GLY A 321 23.55 25.61 -42.86
C GLY A 321 22.17 26.20 -42.56
N ARG A 322 21.13 25.39 -42.78
CA ARG A 322 19.76 25.74 -42.39
C ARG A 322 19.57 25.53 -40.89
N LYS A 323 18.76 26.39 -40.26
CA LYS A 323 18.43 26.29 -38.84
C LYS A 323 16.92 26.43 -38.63
N ILE A 324 16.35 25.52 -37.86
CA ILE A 324 14.98 25.64 -37.37
C ILE A 324 15.02 26.55 -36.14
N LEU A 325 14.39 27.72 -36.22
CA LEU A 325 14.43 28.74 -35.16
C LEU A 325 13.41 28.53 -34.06
N ASN A 326 12.34 27.79 -34.34
CA ASN A 326 11.35 27.42 -33.34
C ASN A 326 11.86 26.20 -32.57
N ASP A 327 12.23 26.37 -31.31
CA ASP A 327 12.83 25.31 -30.50
C ASP A 327 11.90 24.09 -30.35
N ARG A 328 10.58 24.30 -30.22
CA ARG A 328 9.61 23.19 -30.13
C ARG A 328 9.52 22.39 -31.42
N LEU A 329 9.55 23.06 -32.58
CA LEU A 329 9.61 22.37 -33.88
C LEU A 329 10.96 21.70 -34.07
N TYR A 330 12.05 22.33 -33.63
CA TYR A 330 13.39 21.76 -33.71
C TYR A 330 13.45 20.43 -32.94
N GLU A 331 13.02 20.42 -31.68
CA GLU A 331 12.95 19.22 -30.84
C GLU A 331 12.08 18.14 -31.47
N GLN A 332 10.87 18.49 -31.91
CA GLN A 332 9.95 17.54 -32.52
C GLN A 332 10.47 16.98 -33.85
N TYR A 333 11.09 17.82 -34.69
CA TYR A 333 11.70 17.38 -35.94
C TYR A 333 12.85 16.40 -35.68
N HIS A 334 13.70 16.67 -34.68
CA HIS A 334 14.79 15.75 -34.33
C HIS A 334 14.25 14.45 -33.76
N LYS A 335 13.19 14.49 -32.95
CA LYS A 335 12.51 13.29 -32.46
C LYS A 335 11.90 12.47 -33.60
N PHE A 336 11.34 13.12 -34.62
CA PHE A 336 10.87 12.45 -35.83
C PHE A 336 12.01 11.85 -36.66
N MET A 337 13.13 12.57 -36.82
CA MET A 337 14.32 12.02 -37.49
C MET A 337 14.90 10.81 -36.73
N GLU A 338 14.93 10.88 -35.39
CA GLU A 338 15.32 9.75 -34.55
C GLU A 338 14.39 8.56 -34.79
N TYR A 339 13.07 8.75 -34.77
CA TYR A 339 12.10 7.71 -35.13
C TYR A 339 12.40 7.06 -36.49
N LEU A 340 12.60 7.87 -37.54
CA LEU A 340 12.91 7.37 -38.88
C LEU A 340 14.23 6.58 -38.91
N SER A 341 15.20 6.91 -38.06
CA SER A 341 16.47 6.18 -37.98
C SER A 341 16.33 4.75 -37.44
N TYR A 342 15.25 4.45 -36.69
CA TYR A 342 14.93 3.10 -36.24
C TYR A 342 14.13 2.29 -37.27
N ARG A 343 13.56 2.95 -38.29
CA ARG A 343 12.74 2.28 -39.31
C ARG A 343 13.63 1.66 -40.39
N PRO A 344 13.37 0.41 -40.83
CA PRO A 344 14.14 -0.20 -41.92
C PRO A 344 13.91 0.51 -43.26
N ALA A 345 12.71 1.05 -43.47
CA ALA A 345 12.34 1.90 -44.58
C ALA A 345 11.20 2.84 -44.16
N SER A 346 11.16 4.04 -44.74
CA SER A 346 10.02 4.96 -44.60
C SER A 346 8.85 4.47 -45.46
N ASP A 347 7.67 4.39 -44.86
CA ASP A 347 6.42 4.11 -45.60
C ASP A 347 5.76 5.41 -46.12
N ASP A 348 4.63 5.28 -46.81
CA ASP A 348 3.90 6.42 -47.37
C ASP A 348 3.39 7.42 -46.30
N ALA A 349 3.09 6.95 -45.08
CA ALA A 349 2.71 7.81 -43.96
C ALA A 349 3.91 8.58 -43.41
N ASP A 350 5.06 7.91 -43.27
CA ASP A 350 6.34 8.53 -42.93
C ASP A 350 6.72 9.59 -43.97
N MET A 351 6.57 9.30 -45.26
CA MET A 351 6.84 10.25 -46.35
C MET A 351 5.89 11.47 -46.31
N THR A 352 4.64 11.26 -45.93
CA THR A 352 3.68 12.35 -45.72
C THR A 352 4.12 13.25 -44.55
N ALA A 353 4.55 12.65 -43.43
CA ALA A 353 5.09 13.40 -42.29
C ALA A 353 6.41 14.13 -42.63
N ILE A 354 7.27 13.53 -43.47
CA ILE A 354 8.47 14.20 -44.00
C ILE A 354 8.06 15.43 -44.80
N CYS A 355 7.11 15.31 -45.73
CA CYS A 355 6.62 16.45 -46.51
C CYS A 355 6.10 17.57 -45.59
N TYR A 356 5.28 17.21 -44.61
CA TYR A 356 4.75 18.16 -43.63
C TYR A 356 5.86 18.94 -42.90
N TYR A 357 6.84 18.25 -42.31
CA TYR A 357 7.91 18.91 -41.58
C TYR A 357 8.87 19.71 -42.48
N LEU A 358 9.03 19.31 -43.75
CA LEU A 358 9.78 20.09 -44.74
C LEU A 358 9.05 21.38 -45.11
N LEU A 359 7.72 21.34 -45.28
CA LEU A 359 6.90 22.52 -45.55
C LEU A 359 6.93 23.50 -44.37
N LEU A 360 6.86 23.01 -43.13
CA LEU A 360 7.04 23.84 -41.94
C LEU A 360 8.40 24.54 -41.86
N GLN A 361 9.37 24.14 -42.68
CA GLN A 361 10.71 24.75 -42.76
C GLN A 361 10.92 25.55 -44.07
N ASP A 362 9.86 25.83 -44.83
CA ASP A 362 9.90 26.47 -46.16
C ASP A 362 10.72 25.68 -47.20
N ARG A 363 10.91 24.36 -47.02
CA ARG A 363 11.70 23.48 -47.90
C ARG A 363 10.84 22.89 -49.02
N VAL A 364 10.13 23.75 -49.74
CA VAL A 364 9.08 23.36 -50.70
C VAL A 364 9.58 22.40 -51.79
N SER A 365 10.71 22.70 -52.42
CA SER A 365 11.26 21.86 -53.50
C SER A 365 11.61 20.43 -53.02
N GLU A 366 12.10 20.31 -51.79
CA GLU A 366 12.44 19.02 -51.19
C GLU A 366 11.17 18.25 -50.81
N SER A 367 10.20 18.93 -50.20
CA SER A 367 8.89 18.34 -49.91
C SER A 367 8.23 17.80 -51.19
N LEU A 368 8.28 18.52 -52.30
CA LEU A 368 7.74 18.04 -53.58
C LEU A 368 8.46 16.79 -54.10
N THR A 369 9.75 16.62 -53.78
CA THR A 369 10.52 15.44 -54.17
C THR A 369 10.05 14.19 -53.43
N PHE A 370 9.81 14.30 -52.12
CA PHE A 370 9.25 13.21 -51.32
C PHE A 370 7.77 12.96 -51.65
N PHE A 371 6.99 14.01 -51.88
CA PHE A 371 5.57 13.90 -52.20
C PHE A 371 5.30 13.06 -53.45
N ARG A 372 6.16 13.17 -54.48
CA ARG A 372 6.05 12.39 -55.72
C ARG A 372 6.25 10.89 -55.52
N GLN A 373 6.80 10.45 -54.39
CA GLN A 373 7.06 9.05 -54.08
C GLN A 373 5.89 8.39 -53.33
N ILE A 374 4.90 9.19 -52.89
CA ILE A 374 3.77 8.71 -52.09
C ILE A 374 2.73 8.04 -52.99
N ASP A 375 2.40 6.80 -52.67
CA ASP A 375 1.26 6.09 -53.23
C ASP A 375 0.02 6.33 -52.36
N LYS A 376 -0.94 7.11 -52.87
CA LYS A 376 -2.18 7.46 -52.17
C LYS A 376 -2.99 6.23 -51.75
N ILE A 377 -2.90 5.12 -52.48
CA ILE A 377 -3.68 3.90 -52.18
C ILE A 377 -3.20 3.25 -50.87
N LYS A 378 -1.92 3.44 -50.50
CA LYS A 378 -1.31 2.86 -49.31
C LYS A 378 -1.54 3.69 -48.04
N LEU A 379 -2.09 4.89 -48.15
CA LEU A 379 -2.42 5.73 -46.99
C LEU A 379 -3.70 5.24 -46.32
N GLN A 380 -3.65 5.10 -44.98
CA GLN A 380 -4.80 4.68 -44.16
C GLN A 380 -6.00 5.63 -44.30
N THR A 381 -5.73 6.93 -44.45
CA THR A 381 -6.75 7.97 -44.60
C THR A 381 -6.56 8.64 -45.95
N GLN A 382 -7.60 8.59 -46.78
CA GLN A 382 -7.64 9.37 -48.01
C GLN A 382 -8.24 10.74 -47.70
N MET A 383 -7.62 11.82 -48.17
CA MET A 383 -8.31 13.11 -48.20
C MET A 383 -9.59 12.95 -49.03
N GLN A 384 -10.75 13.22 -48.40
CA GLN A 384 -11.97 13.52 -49.14
C GLN A 384 -11.67 14.71 -50.05
N TYR A 385 -11.80 14.47 -51.34
CA TYR A 385 -11.69 15.49 -52.36
C TYR A 385 -13.12 16.00 -52.55
N ASP A 386 -13.41 17.22 -52.11
CA ASP A 386 -14.63 17.95 -52.51
C ASP A 386 -14.42 18.64 -53.86
#